data_AF-A0A7C2QDY3-F1
#
_entry.id   AF-A0A7C2QDY3-F1
#
_cell.length_a   1.000
_cell.length_b   1.000
_cell.length_c   1.000
_cell.angle_alpha   90.00
_cell.angle_beta   90.00
_cell.angle_gamma   90.00
#
_symmetry.space_group_name_H-M   'P 1'
#
loop_
_entity.id
_entity.type
_entity.pdbx_description
1 polymer ?
#
loop_
_entity_poly.entity_id
_entity_poly.type
_entity_poly.pdbx_seq_one_letter_code
_entity_poly.pdbx_strand_id
1 'polypeptide(L)'
;MEINKLNTNINSVKENNTVINNLNKTESIKQEEKDWTVFVNINIEDEASVKNALMNLKLLELTGSDKNLNIVVQAYLPTWKKVKRFYIEKKGDWNISEIIKLSLKNLLPFSTPKLENKPIEELENINPNDPNFIADSLKWVTTKFPSKKFMVFDINDSKNLSTFRAYNISQALNNDKLFKKPDILVMGGSNIVSLENIAQLKDKANYLIGTTGFANALNIPLGMFINEMKNLIDGGPNDVETVAKSYFLIHNLAGASNNSAIVDLTNDKISDLINAYDNLASKLLSLSEQELIDKILPKIYKSEDLANTPNRKPYLEFRDANSFLNNLINSDDISDDIKQAAKNALEKTNNILLSFNNLAGEIDPKSQGPSIFMPINLGNFKSDKFPIPKDFEKDLGYSKTEFAKLTHWDEFLTKISQKTLVEKFLTKLGLNQKFIDNLYALKNDANEKYDSYVKPWASLISWFNAVNKIGSNKIPSFLFLPPYITLALGLAGSIDQIYDNLKTGQYILTNDIKDKSKYLGPVGFSLAQGITKLIANLSYVLPFLAPVGATAGLLTFLLPWIQDFYNVYQNYKEVKDKFVYNDLSLKDLFLLELYKKILNAAN
;
A
#
# COMPACT_ATOMS: atom_id res chain seq x y z
N MET A 1 39.03 -32.14 -43.69
CA MET A 1 39.63 -31.04 -44.46
C MET A 1 39.22 -29.74 -43.77
N GLU A 2 39.87 -29.52 -42.63
CA GLU A 2 39.79 -28.30 -41.81
C GLU A 2 40.75 -27.25 -42.38
N ILE A 3 40.65 -26.03 -41.82
CA ILE A 3 41.46 -24.83 -42.10
C ILE A 3 40.89 -23.97 -43.23
N ASN A 4 40.00 -23.03 -42.88
CA ASN A 4 39.95 -21.64 -43.41
C ASN A 4 38.75 -20.81 -42.88
N LYS A 5 38.57 -20.71 -41.56
CA LYS A 5 37.61 -19.75 -40.95
C LYS A 5 38.05 -19.14 -39.62
N LEU A 6 39.33 -18.84 -39.47
CA LEU A 6 39.86 -18.08 -38.33
C LEU A 6 40.88 -17.08 -38.85
N ASN A 7 40.44 -15.89 -39.30
CA ASN A 7 41.32 -14.71 -39.42
C ASN A 7 40.61 -13.35 -39.62
N THR A 8 39.32 -13.21 -39.30
CA THR A 8 38.59 -11.93 -39.47
C THR A 8 38.20 -11.21 -38.18
N ASN A 9 38.73 -11.60 -37.01
CA ASN A 9 38.29 -11.05 -35.71
C ASN A 9 39.34 -10.31 -34.87
N ILE A 10 40.47 -9.87 -35.46
CA ILE A 10 41.54 -9.20 -34.69
C ILE A 10 41.63 -7.67 -34.98
N ASN A 11 41.02 -7.17 -36.06
CA ASN A 11 41.10 -5.74 -36.39
C ASN A 11 39.97 -4.86 -35.81
N SER A 12 38.85 -5.43 -35.35
CA SER A 12 37.75 -4.65 -34.74
C SER A 12 37.97 -4.32 -33.25
N VAL A 13 38.96 -4.93 -32.61
CA VAL A 13 39.28 -4.68 -31.18
C VAL A 13 40.26 -3.51 -31.00
N LYS A 14 41.01 -3.14 -32.04
CA LYS A 14 41.96 -2.00 -31.96
C LYS A 14 41.33 -0.64 -32.24
N GLU A 15 40.22 -0.56 -33.00
CA GLU A 15 39.53 0.72 -33.24
C GLU A 15 38.62 1.15 -32.08
N ASN A 16 38.11 0.20 -31.29
CA ASN A 16 37.32 0.52 -30.08
C ASN A 16 38.19 1.03 -28.91
N ASN A 17 39.48 0.70 -28.86
CA ASN A 17 40.38 1.21 -27.82
C ASN A 17 40.89 2.63 -28.08
N THR A 18 40.82 3.13 -29.32
CA THR A 18 41.22 4.51 -29.65
C THR A 18 40.09 5.51 -29.37
N VAL A 19 38.83 5.07 -29.40
CA VAL A 19 37.66 5.90 -29.02
C VAL A 19 37.55 6.05 -27.50
N ILE A 20 37.96 5.04 -26.72
CA ILE A 20 37.90 5.09 -25.25
C ILE A 20 39.02 5.96 -24.64
N ASN A 21 40.17 6.09 -25.31
CA ASN A 21 41.30 6.87 -24.78
C ASN A 21 41.24 8.39 -25.07
N ASN A 22 40.32 8.86 -25.92
CA ASN A 22 40.16 10.29 -26.22
C ASN A 22 39.08 11.01 -25.38
N LEU A 23 38.39 10.32 -24.48
CA LEU A 23 37.41 10.92 -23.54
C LEU A 23 38.01 11.33 -22.19
N ASN A 24 39.27 10.97 -21.89
CA ASN A 24 39.93 11.27 -20.62
C ASN A 24 40.73 12.58 -20.61
N LYS A 25 40.58 13.42 -21.64
CA LYS A 25 41.11 14.79 -21.63
C LYS A 25 39.99 15.80 -21.35
N THR A 26 39.23 15.56 -20.29
CA THR A 26 38.41 16.61 -19.68
C THR A 26 39.35 17.45 -18.85
N GLU A 27 39.80 18.59 -19.41
CA GLU A 27 40.27 19.68 -18.58
C GLU A 27 39.21 19.92 -17.51
N SER A 28 39.59 19.75 -16.24
CA SER A 28 38.74 19.99 -15.09
C SER A 28 38.48 21.49 -15.02
N ILE A 29 37.54 21.99 -15.82
CA ILE A 29 36.93 23.30 -15.58
C ILE A 29 36.28 23.15 -14.20
N LYS A 30 36.93 23.71 -13.18
CA LYS A 30 36.41 23.74 -11.82
C LYS A 30 35.09 24.51 -11.88
N GLN A 31 33.99 23.77 -12.00
CA GLN A 31 32.67 24.35 -12.04
C GLN A 31 32.44 25.06 -10.69
N GLU A 32 32.09 26.34 -10.74
CA GLU A 32 31.94 27.16 -9.53
C GLU A 32 30.87 26.54 -8.62
N GLU A 33 31.20 26.42 -7.33
CA GLU A 33 30.30 25.86 -6.33
C GLU A 33 29.11 26.81 -6.12
N LYS A 34 27.90 26.33 -6.41
CA LYS A 34 26.67 27.12 -6.25
C LYS A 34 26.11 27.03 -4.83
N ASP A 35 25.12 27.85 -4.50
CA ASP A 35 24.46 27.76 -3.20
C ASP A 35 23.66 26.46 -3.06
N TRP A 36 22.94 26.06 -4.11
CA TRP A 36 22.15 24.83 -4.11
C TRP A 36 22.35 23.97 -5.35
N THR A 37 22.27 22.66 -5.16
CA THR A 37 21.97 21.69 -6.22
C THR A 37 20.70 20.93 -5.85
N VAL A 38 19.71 20.99 -6.73
CA VAL A 38 18.49 20.18 -6.67
C VAL A 38 18.63 19.04 -7.66
N PHE A 39 18.67 17.82 -7.15
CA PHE A 39 18.66 16.59 -7.94
C PHE A 39 17.25 16.00 -7.96
N VAL A 40 16.67 15.83 -9.15
CA VAL A 40 15.36 15.21 -9.33
C VAL A 40 15.53 13.86 -10.00
N ASN A 41 15.38 12.79 -9.22
CA ASN A 41 15.39 11.41 -9.67
C ASN A 41 13.95 10.94 -9.90
N ILE A 42 13.58 10.73 -11.16
CA ILE A 42 12.27 10.24 -11.59
C ILE A 42 12.42 8.81 -12.10
N ASN A 43 11.67 7.89 -11.52
CA ASN A 43 11.63 6.51 -11.98
C ASN A 43 10.18 6.05 -12.10
N ILE A 44 9.67 6.12 -13.33
CA ILE A 44 8.30 5.72 -13.65
C ILE A 44 8.37 4.44 -14.47
N GLU A 45 7.59 3.45 -14.05
CA GLU A 45 7.44 2.17 -14.74
C GLU A 45 6.08 2.05 -15.44
N ASP A 46 5.06 2.78 -14.96
CA ASP A 46 3.72 2.78 -15.54
C ASP A 46 3.59 3.80 -16.70
N GLU A 47 3.07 3.35 -17.84
CA GLU A 47 2.82 4.22 -18.98
C GLU A 47 1.77 5.30 -18.66
N ALA A 48 0.80 5.01 -17.79
CA ALA A 48 -0.23 5.98 -17.40
C ALA A 48 0.36 7.21 -16.69
N SER A 49 1.51 7.04 -16.04
CA SER A 49 2.20 8.05 -15.24
C SER A 49 3.18 8.91 -16.06
N VAL A 50 3.55 8.47 -17.27
CA VAL A 50 4.55 9.13 -18.14
C VAL A 50 4.19 10.59 -18.45
N LYS A 51 2.91 10.85 -18.73
CA LYS A 51 2.45 12.18 -19.12
C LYS A 51 2.68 13.22 -18.01
N ASN A 52 2.38 12.85 -16.76
CA ASN A 52 2.57 13.74 -15.62
C ASN A 52 4.06 13.95 -15.32
N ALA A 53 4.89 12.92 -15.45
CA ALA A 53 6.34 13.05 -15.32
C ALA A 53 6.92 14.03 -16.37
N LEU A 54 6.53 13.90 -17.63
CA LEU A 54 6.94 14.82 -18.70
C LEU A 54 6.44 16.25 -18.47
N MET A 55 5.23 16.41 -17.90
CA MET A 55 4.72 17.74 -17.54
C MET A 55 5.58 18.38 -16.45
N ASN A 56 5.91 17.64 -15.39
CA ASN A 56 6.77 18.15 -14.32
C ASN A 56 8.15 18.56 -14.87
N LEU A 57 8.74 17.73 -15.74
CA LEU A 57 9.99 18.08 -16.41
C LEU A 57 9.85 19.33 -17.28
N LYS A 58 8.74 19.49 -18.00
CA LYS A 58 8.49 20.68 -18.82
C LYS A 58 8.36 21.95 -17.97
N LEU A 59 7.72 21.87 -16.80
CA LEU A 59 7.66 22.97 -15.84
C LEU A 59 9.06 23.31 -15.30
N LEU A 60 9.93 22.33 -15.05
CA LEU A 60 11.32 22.60 -14.68
C LEU A 60 12.05 23.41 -15.75
N GLU A 61 11.79 23.18 -17.05
CA GLU A 61 12.41 23.96 -18.13
C GLU A 61 12.01 25.44 -18.07
N LEU A 62 10.79 25.78 -17.64
CA LEU A 62 10.39 27.19 -17.47
C LEU A 62 11.16 27.89 -16.34
N THR A 63 11.65 27.12 -15.35
CA THR A 63 12.39 27.64 -14.20
C THR A 63 13.90 27.69 -14.46
N GLY A 64 14.46 26.58 -14.95
CA GLY A 64 15.87 26.43 -15.34
C GLY A 64 16.89 26.56 -14.21
N SER A 65 18.11 26.13 -14.44
CA SER A 65 19.27 26.44 -13.57
C SER A 65 19.71 27.89 -13.76
N ASP A 66 20.36 28.49 -12.76
CA ASP A 66 20.90 29.86 -12.82
C ASP A 66 22.24 29.99 -12.08
N LYS A 67 22.68 31.20 -11.73
CA LYS A 67 23.95 31.45 -11.06
C LYS A 67 24.05 30.84 -9.65
N ASN A 68 22.93 30.68 -8.93
CA ASN A 68 22.90 30.26 -7.53
C ASN A 68 22.34 28.83 -7.35
N LEU A 69 21.63 28.30 -8.35
CA LEU A 69 20.96 27.01 -8.30
C LEU A 69 21.31 26.12 -9.50
N ASN A 70 21.73 24.89 -9.24
CA ASN A 70 21.75 23.80 -10.23
C ASN A 70 20.45 23.00 -10.14
N ILE A 71 19.80 22.77 -11.29
CA ILE A 71 18.69 21.81 -11.42
C ILE A 71 19.15 20.67 -12.32
N VAL A 72 19.26 19.49 -11.73
CA VAL A 72 19.78 18.30 -12.40
C VAL A 72 18.72 17.22 -12.31
N VAL A 73 18.39 16.60 -13.44
CA VAL A 73 17.37 15.57 -13.52
C VAL A 73 18.01 14.26 -13.96
N GLN A 74 17.60 13.17 -13.32
CA GLN A 74 17.72 11.82 -13.86
C GLN A 74 16.32 11.25 -14.01
N ALA A 75 15.96 10.73 -15.18
CA ALA A 75 14.63 10.22 -15.43
C ALA A 75 14.66 8.89 -16.20
N TYR A 76 13.97 7.89 -15.67
CA TYR A 76 13.56 6.67 -16.36
C TYR A 76 12.06 6.73 -16.64
N LEU A 77 11.69 6.53 -17.90
CA LEU A 77 10.30 6.41 -18.35
C LEU A 77 10.19 5.14 -19.23
N PRO A 78 9.09 4.37 -19.16
CA PRO A 78 8.93 3.12 -19.91
C PRO A 78 9.04 3.34 -21.42
N THR A 79 8.59 4.48 -21.92
CA THR A 79 8.67 4.85 -23.34
C THR A 79 10.09 5.12 -23.83
N TRP A 80 11.04 5.39 -22.93
CA TRP A 80 12.44 5.62 -23.28
C TRP A 80 13.28 4.35 -23.25
N LYS A 81 12.92 3.38 -22.40
CA LYS A 81 13.68 2.14 -22.14
C LYS A 81 15.15 2.37 -21.71
N LYS A 82 15.46 3.57 -21.24
CA LYS A 82 16.79 3.98 -20.77
C LYS A 82 16.66 5.14 -19.78
N VAL A 83 17.69 5.30 -18.95
CA VAL A 83 17.80 6.44 -18.04
C VAL A 83 18.39 7.61 -18.80
N LYS A 84 17.76 8.79 -18.70
CA LYS A 84 18.25 10.03 -19.28
C LYS A 84 18.60 11.03 -18.19
N ARG A 85 19.77 11.65 -18.31
CA ARG A 85 20.23 12.71 -17.40
C ARG A 85 20.19 14.04 -18.11
N PHE A 86 19.72 15.07 -17.41
CA PHE A 86 19.58 16.42 -17.94
C PHE A 86 20.19 17.41 -16.95
N TYR A 87 20.88 18.42 -17.48
CA TYR A 87 21.03 19.69 -16.80
C TYR A 87 19.93 20.60 -17.34
N ILE A 88 19.05 21.10 -16.47
CA ILE A 88 17.86 21.84 -16.92
C ILE A 88 18.25 23.29 -17.15
N GLU A 89 18.30 23.71 -18.41
CA GLU A 89 18.41 25.11 -18.80
C GLU A 89 17.02 25.74 -18.89
N LYS A 90 16.94 27.06 -18.66
CA LYS A 90 15.69 27.81 -18.81
C LYS A 90 15.28 27.82 -20.30
N LYS A 91 14.06 27.38 -20.60
CA LYS A 91 13.44 27.37 -21.93
C LYS A 91 12.03 27.96 -21.81
N GLY A 92 11.91 29.24 -22.13
CA GLY A 92 10.66 30.01 -21.97
C GLY A 92 10.55 30.70 -20.60
N ASP A 93 9.46 31.43 -20.37
CA ASP A 93 9.25 32.22 -19.16
C ASP A 93 8.22 31.60 -18.22
N TRP A 94 8.52 31.69 -16.92
CA TRP A 94 7.62 31.34 -15.84
C TRP A 94 6.53 32.41 -15.69
N ASN A 95 5.49 32.35 -16.53
CA ASN A 95 4.32 33.21 -16.42
C ASN A 95 3.02 32.39 -16.43
N ILE A 96 1.96 32.95 -15.84
CA ILE A 96 0.67 32.28 -15.65
C ILE A 96 0.08 31.79 -16.99
N SER A 97 0.24 32.58 -18.06
CA SER A 97 -0.27 32.22 -19.38
C SER A 97 0.36 30.94 -19.92
N GLU A 98 1.68 30.81 -19.84
CA GLU A 98 2.38 29.61 -20.34
C GLU A 98 2.08 28.38 -19.45
N ILE A 99 1.96 28.56 -18.12
CA ILE A 99 1.57 27.49 -17.19
C ILE A 99 0.15 26.98 -17.50
N ILE A 100 -0.81 27.89 -17.71
CA ILE A 100 -2.19 27.54 -18.08
C ILE A 100 -2.20 26.81 -19.42
N LYS A 101 -1.46 27.32 -20.41
CA LYS A 101 -1.37 26.72 -21.74
C LYS A 101 -0.79 25.30 -21.70
N LEU A 102 0.27 25.07 -20.92
CA LEU A 102 0.83 23.74 -20.69
C LEU A 102 -0.19 22.82 -20.00
N SER A 103 -0.85 23.32 -18.94
CA SER A 103 -1.84 22.56 -18.17
C SER A 103 -3.04 22.14 -19.04
N LEU A 104 -3.59 23.06 -19.84
CA LEU A 104 -4.69 22.77 -20.78
C LEU A 104 -4.27 21.78 -21.87
N LYS A 105 -3.04 21.90 -22.41
CA LYS A 105 -2.50 20.91 -23.35
C LYS A 105 -2.33 19.52 -22.72
N ASN A 106 -2.15 19.44 -21.39
CA ASN A 106 -2.10 18.18 -20.66
C ASN A 106 -3.48 17.54 -20.46
N LEU A 107 -4.56 18.29 -20.59
CA LEU A 107 -5.91 17.72 -20.51
C LEU A 107 -6.31 17.02 -21.83
N LEU A 108 -5.68 17.40 -22.96
CA LEU A 108 -5.95 16.78 -24.25
C LEU A 108 -5.43 15.33 -24.27
N PRO A 109 -6.27 14.33 -24.62
CA PRO A 109 -5.81 12.98 -24.87
C PRO A 109 -4.82 13.02 -26.05
N PHE A 110 -3.77 12.20 -26.00
CA PHE A 110 -2.70 12.09 -27.03
C PHE A 110 -1.69 13.26 -27.12
N SER A 111 -1.89 14.37 -26.40
CA SER A 111 -0.87 15.42 -26.27
C SER A 111 0.10 15.05 -25.15
N THR A 112 1.37 14.79 -25.49
CA THR A 112 2.46 14.60 -24.53
C THR A 112 3.41 15.80 -24.58
N PRO A 113 3.79 16.39 -23.42
CA PRO A 113 4.77 17.46 -23.40
C PRO A 113 6.09 17.00 -24.02
N LYS A 114 6.66 17.83 -24.92
CA LYS A 114 7.99 17.64 -25.48
C LYS A 114 8.99 18.47 -24.68
N LEU A 115 10.09 17.85 -24.29
CA LEU A 115 11.22 18.51 -23.62
C LEU A 115 12.10 19.20 -24.66
N GLU A 116 12.54 20.41 -24.35
CA GLU A 116 13.46 21.19 -25.18
C GLU A 116 14.93 20.98 -24.76
N ASN A 117 15.17 20.68 -23.49
CA ASN A 117 16.47 20.29 -22.98
C ASN A 117 16.86 18.91 -23.54
N LYS A 118 18.07 18.83 -24.09
CA LYS A 118 18.64 17.58 -24.57
C LYS A 118 19.29 16.82 -23.40
N PRO A 119 19.23 15.48 -23.38
CA PRO A 119 19.97 14.69 -22.40
C PRO A 119 21.48 14.99 -22.51
N ILE A 120 22.14 15.17 -21.37
CA ILE A 120 23.60 15.31 -21.29
C ILE A 120 24.28 13.94 -21.19
N GLU A 121 23.53 12.90 -20.84
CA GLU A 121 23.98 11.51 -20.75
C GLU A 121 22.75 10.59 -20.87
N GLU A 122 22.89 9.47 -21.58
CA GLU A 122 21.87 8.42 -21.66
C GLU A 122 22.51 7.09 -21.28
N LEU A 123 21.85 6.33 -20.40
CA LEU A 123 22.37 5.08 -19.85
C LEU A 123 21.40 3.92 -20.09
N GLU A 124 21.90 2.84 -20.69
CA GLU A 124 21.14 1.67 -21.08
C GLU A 124 21.35 0.49 -20.12
N ASN A 125 20.37 -0.42 -20.05
CA ASN A 125 20.44 -1.66 -19.27
C ASN A 125 20.71 -1.45 -17.76
N ILE A 126 20.15 -0.38 -17.20
CA ILE A 126 20.28 -0.06 -15.77
C ILE A 126 18.95 -0.29 -15.06
N ASN A 127 19.04 -0.84 -13.84
CA ASN A 127 17.92 -0.85 -12.91
C ASN A 127 17.93 0.45 -12.07
N PRO A 128 16.98 1.39 -12.29
CA PRO A 128 16.91 2.65 -11.54
C PRO A 128 16.56 2.47 -10.06
N ASN A 129 16.18 1.25 -9.65
CA ASN A 129 15.93 0.87 -8.27
C ASN A 129 17.14 0.25 -7.56
N ASP A 130 18.24 -0.02 -8.25
CA ASP A 130 19.46 -0.59 -7.63
C ASP A 130 20.14 0.43 -6.71
N PRO A 131 20.35 0.12 -5.41
CA PRO A 131 21.07 0.98 -4.48
C PRO A 131 22.44 1.46 -4.99
N ASN A 132 23.19 0.61 -5.71
CA ASN A 132 24.50 1.00 -6.24
C ASN A 132 24.37 2.05 -7.33
N PHE A 133 23.39 1.89 -8.22
CA PHE A 133 23.13 2.88 -9.26
C PHE A 133 22.63 4.22 -8.67
N ILE A 134 21.81 4.16 -7.62
CA ILE A 134 21.39 5.37 -6.89
C ILE A 134 22.61 6.06 -6.27
N ALA A 135 23.51 5.31 -5.61
CA ALA A 135 24.74 5.86 -5.04
C ALA A 135 25.64 6.50 -6.10
N ASP A 136 25.83 5.84 -7.24
CA ASP A 136 26.60 6.37 -8.36
C ASP A 136 25.96 7.63 -8.95
N SER A 137 24.63 7.70 -8.99
CA SER A 137 23.90 8.89 -9.43
C SER A 137 24.07 10.06 -8.48
N LEU A 138 24.00 9.82 -7.16
CA LEU A 138 24.24 10.84 -6.13
C LEU A 138 25.69 11.34 -6.15
N LYS A 139 26.65 10.42 -6.34
CA LYS A 139 28.06 10.78 -6.51
C LYS A 139 28.27 11.61 -7.78
N TRP A 140 27.67 11.19 -8.89
CA TRP A 140 27.75 11.91 -10.16
C TRP A 140 27.24 13.35 -10.03
N VAL A 141 26.07 13.56 -9.44
CA VAL A 141 25.49 14.90 -9.30
C VAL A 141 26.30 15.80 -8.36
N THR A 142 26.76 15.27 -7.21
CA THR A 142 27.55 16.04 -6.25
C THR A 142 28.95 16.35 -6.75
N THR A 143 29.52 15.52 -7.61
CA THR A 143 30.84 15.75 -8.22
C THR A 143 30.76 16.73 -9.39
N LYS A 144 29.77 16.55 -10.28
CA LYS A 144 29.64 17.34 -11.51
C LYS A 144 28.94 18.68 -11.29
N PHE A 145 28.10 18.79 -10.26
CA PHE A 145 27.35 20.02 -9.96
C PHE A 145 27.50 20.38 -8.47
N PRO A 146 28.72 20.79 -8.05
CA PRO A 146 29.01 21.05 -6.65
C PRO A 146 28.19 22.23 -6.10
N SER A 147 27.81 22.12 -4.83
CA SER A 147 27.08 23.18 -4.12
C SER A 147 27.17 23.10 -2.60
N LYS A 148 26.93 24.24 -1.95
CA LYS A 148 26.91 24.40 -0.49
C LYS A 148 25.75 23.66 0.18
N LYS A 149 24.62 23.46 -0.51
CA LYS A 149 23.45 22.70 -0.02
C LYS A 149 22.88 21.79 -1.10
N PHE A 150 22.40 20.62 -0.71
CA PHE A 150 22.00 19.57 -1.64
C PHE A 150 20.59 19.05 -1.31
N MET A 151 19.70 19.08 -2.30
CA MET A 151 18.34 18.59 -2.18
C MET A 151 18.10 17.46 -3.18
N VAL A 152 17.42 16.41 -2.75
CA VAL A 152 17.06 15.27 -3.60
C VAL A 152 15.54 15.11 -3.63
N PHE A 153 14.97 15.06 -4.82
CA PHE A 153 13.63 14.56 -5.09
C PHE A 153 13.73 13.15 -5.63
N ASP A 154 13.21 12.17 -4.91
CA ASP A 154 13.12 10.79 -5.35
C ASP A 154 11.66 10.42 -5.64
N ILE A 155 11.30 10.43 -6.92
CA ILE A 155 9.92 10.28 -7.39
C ILE A 155 9.78 8.93 -8.08
N ASN A 156 8.95 8.05 -7.50
CA ASN A 156 8.64 6.73 -8.06
C ASN A 156 7.14 6.53 -8.20
N ASP A 157 6.71 5.61 -9.05
CA ASP A 157 5.29 5.27 -9.10
C ASP A 157 4.82 4.61 -7.78
N SER A 158 3.64 5.03 -7.31
CA SER A 158 3.02 4.69 -6.02
C SER A 158 2.62 3.22 -5.83
N LYS A 159 2.98 2.34 -6.77
CA LYS A 159 2.59 0.92 -6.75
C LYS A 159 3.51 0.04 -5.91
N ASN A 160 4.74 0.48 -5.66
CA ASN A 160 5.68 -0.22 -4.78
C ASN A 160 5.53 0.28 -3.35
N LEU A 161 5.49 -0.63 -2.36
CA LEU A 161 5.51 -0.27 -0.95
C LEU A 161 6.73 0.64 -0.69
N SER A 162 6.49 1.85 -0.18
CA SER A 162 7.49 2.89 0.06
C SER A 162 8.69 2.42 0.89
N THR A 163 8.47 1.46 1.77
CA THR A 163 9.47 0.87 2.66
C THR A 163 10.64 0.25 1.91
N PHE A 164 10.41 -0.42 0.78
CA PHE A 164 11.50 -0.97 -0.04
C PHE A 164 12.34 0.14 -0.68
N ARG A 165 11.71 1.27 -1.05
CA ARG A 165 12.43 2.39 -1.65
C ARG A 165 13.28 3.12 -0.62
N ALA A 166 12.76 3.35 0.59
CA ALA A 166 13.52 3.93 1.69
C ALA A 166 14.75 3.07 2.06
N TYR A 167 14.60 1.73 2.03
CA TYR A 167 15.73 0.82 2.20
C TYR A 167 16.79 1.03 1.10
N ASN A 168 16.42 1.02 -0.18
CA ASN A 168 17.38 1.19 -1.27
C ASN A 168 18.09 2.55 -1.22
N ILE A 169 17.37 3.62 -0.90
CA ILE A 169 17.93 4.96 -0.70
C ILE A 169 18.89 4.99 0.50
N SER A 170 18.53 4.35 1.62
CA SER A 170 19.40 4.23 2.79
C SER A 170 20.70 3.49 2.46
N GLN A 171 20.61 2.37 1.75
CA GLN A 171 21.79 1.62 1.29
C GLN A 171 22.67 2.47 0.35
N ALA A 172 22.05 3.23 -0.56
CA ALA A 172 22.79 4.13 -1.43
C ALA A 172 23.53 5.22 -0.63
N LEU A 173 22.87 5.80 0.37
CA LEU A 173 23.41 6.87 1.23
C LEU A 173 24.44 6.37 2.26
N ASN A 174 24.53 5.06 2.49
CA ASN A 174 25.57 4.42 3.29
C ASN A 174 26.88 4.18 2.51
N ASN A 175 26.89 4.41 1.20
CA ASN A 175 28.09 4.17 0.42
C ASN A 175 29.16 5.22 0.74
N ASP A 176 30.31 4.78 1.27
CA ASP A 176 31.46 5.63 1.67
C ASP A 176 31.99 6.53 0.54
N LYS A 177 31.60 6.26 -0.71
CA LYS A 177 31.98 7.05 -1.90
C LYS A 177 31.12 8.31 -2.10
N LEU A 178 30.08 8.53 -1.30
CA LEU A 178 29.29 9.75 -1.34
C LEU A 178 30.03 10.91 -0.68
N PHE A 179 30.25 11.98 -1.44
CA PHE A 179 30.90 13.19 -0.93
C PHE A 179 30.01 14.03 -0.02
N LYS A 180 28.68 13.93 -0.20
CA LYS A 180 27.73 14.78 0.51
C LYS A 180 26.36 14.12 0.62
N LYS A 181 25.82 14.10 1.84
CA LYS A 181 24.44 13.68 2.11
C LYS A 181 23.45 14.79 1.75
N PRO A 182 22.21 14.46 1.35
CA PRO A 182 21.17 15.46 1.13
C PRO A 182 20.89 16.25 2.41
N ASP A 183 20.80 17.57 2.30
CA ASP A 183 20.23 18.42 3.35
C ASP A 183 18.71 18.21 3.43
N ILE A 184 18.05 18.05 2.28
CA ILE A 184 16.62 17.74 2.17
C ILE A 184 16.42 16.55 1.24
N LEU A 185 15.71 15.53 1.72
CA LEU A 185 15.25 14.39 0.94
C LEU A 185 13.72 14.46 0.81
N VAL A 186 13.23 14.69 -0.39
CA VAL A 186 11.80 14.59 -0.72
C VAL A 186 11.58 13.28 -1.43
N MET A 187 10.72 12.42 -0.87
CA MET A 187 10.35 11.18 -1.56
C MET A 187 8.88 11.25 -1.98
N GLY A 188 8.65 11.02 -3.27
CA GLY A 188 7.31 10.89 -3.85
C GLY A 188 6.81 9.47 -3.69
N GLY A 189 5.59 9.31 -3.18
CA GLY A 189 4.98 8.01 -2.94
C GLY A 189 3.87 8.09 -1.92
N SER A 190 3.36 6.93 -1.52
CA SER A 190 2.43 6.76 -0.40
C SER A 190 3.18 6.27 0.83
N ASN A 191 2.77 6.65 2.04
CA ASN A 191 3.36 6.23 3.31
C ASN A 191 4.89 6.42 3.36
N ILE A 192 5.37 7.57 2.90
CA ILE A 192 6.79 7.93 2.96
C ILE A 192 7.17 8.30 4.40
N VAL A 193 6.34 9.14 5.02
CA VAL A 193 6.51 9.55 6.41
C VAL A 193 5.84 8.50 7.30
N SER A 194 6.55 7.37 7.44
CA SER A 194 6.22 6.28 8.36
C SER A 194 7.37 6.08 9.35
N LEU A 195 7.09 5.55 10.54
CA LEU A 195 8.13 5.30 11.55
C LEU A 195 9.22 4.36 11.03
N GLU A 196 8.87 3.39 10.18
CA GLU A 196 9.80 2.48 9.53
C GLU A 196 10.79 3.22 8.64
N ASN A 197 10.28 4.13 7.81
CA ASN A 197 11.11 4.91 6.89
C ASN A 197 11.94 5.95 7.64
N ILE A 198 11.37 6.57 8.67
CA ILE A 198 12.08 7.53 9.53
C ILE A 198 13.27 6.86 10.21
N ALA A 199 13.08 5.68 10.82
CA ALA A 199 14.17 4.91 11.40
C ALA A 199 15.19 4.47 10.34
N GLN A 200 14.71 4.01 9.19
CA GLN A 200 15.56 3.56 8.08
C GLN A 200 16.46 4.68 7.51
N LEU A 201 15.95 5.91 7.47
CA LEU A 201 16.61 7.09 6.89
C LEU A 201 17.29 7.97 7.93
N LYS A 202 17.35 7.54 9.19
CA LYS A 202 18.08 8.21 10.26
C LYS A 202 19.51 8.56 9.83
N ASP A 203 19.88 9.83 10.00
CA ASP A 203 21.19 10.39 9.63
C ASP A 203 21.57 10.27 8.15
N LYS A 204 20.59 10.00 7.26
CA LYS A 204 20.82 9.96 5.81
C LYS A 204 20.52 11.30 5.13
N ALA A 205 19.70 12.14 5.77
CA ALA A 205 19.46 13.54 5.41
C ALA A 205 19.16 14.36 6.68
N ASN A 206 19.10 15.69 6.60
CA ASN A 206 18.66 16.51 7.74
C ASN A 206 17.13 16.51 7.83
N TYR A 207 16.44 16.65 6.69
CA TYR A 207 14.98 16.63 6.62
C TYR A 207 14.46 15.60 5.61
N LEU A 208 13.41 14.87 6.00
CA LEU A 208 12.59 14.06 5.11
C LEU A 208 11.25 14.77 4.87
N ILE A 209 10.86 14.86 3.61
CA ILE A 209 9.52 15.33 3.23
C ILE A 209 8.81 14.24 2.43
N GLY A 210 7.57 13.97 2.81
CA GLY A 210 6.73 13.03 2.10
C GLY A 210 5.32 12.97 2.66
N THR A 211 4.58 11.94 2.25
CA THR A 211 3.19 11.74 2.63
C THR A 211 3.08 10.72 3.77
N THR A 212 2.16 10.93 4.71
CA THR A 212 1.90 9.98 5.81
C THR A 212 0.93 8.88 5.38
N GLY A 213 0.11 9.14 4.36
CA GLY A 213 -0.90 8.24 3.80
C GLY A 213 -0.75 8.01 2.30
N PHE A 214 -1.87 7.70 1.63
CA PHE A 214 -1.88 7.53 0.18
C PHE A 214 -1.67 8.86 -0.56
N ALA A 215 -0.75 8.87 -1.53
CA ALA A 215 -0.56 9.99 -2.44
C ALA A 215 -0.05 9.56 -3.82
N ASN A 216 -0.42 10.34 -4.83
CA ASN A 216 0.16 10.23 -6.16
C ASN A 216 1.51 10.96 -6.19
N ALA A 217 2.60 10.21 -6.32
CA ALA A 217 3.97 10.72 -6.30
C ALA A 217 4.26 11.79 -7.37
N LEU A 218 3.47 11.83 -8.44
CA LEU A 218 3.65 12.76 -9.55
C LEU A 218 2.89 14.09 -9.40
N ASN A 219 2.10 14.25 -8.33
CA ASN A 219 1.39 15.50 -8.04
C ASN A 219 2.27 16.56 -7.37
N ILE A 220 3.58 16.37 -7.30
CA ILE A 220 4.50 17.34 -6.71
C ILE A 220 4.62 18.57 -7.64
N PRO A 221 4.31 19.80 -7.17
CA PRO A 221 4.40 21.02 -7.98
C PRO A 221 5.86 21.50 -8.12
N LEU A 222 6.71 20.65 -8.70
CA LEU A 222 8.18 20.82 -8.75
C LEU A 222 8.62 22.18 -9.29
N GLY A 223 8.07 22.62 -10.43
CA GLY A 223 8.42 23.92 -11.00
C GLY A 223 8.04 25.09 -10.10
N MET A 224 6.84 25.05 -9.49
CA MET A 224 6.39 26.12 -8.59
C MET A 224 7.28 26.21 -7.35
N PHE A 225 7.61 25.06 -6.76
CA PHE A 225 8.47 25.00 -5.60
C PHE A 225 9.88 25.51 -5.91
N ILE A 226 10.49 25.05 -7.01
CA ILE A 226 11.85 25.46 -7.37
C ILE A 226 11.89 26.95 -7.73
N ASN A 227 10.84 27.48 -8.37
CA ASN A 227 10.73 28.91 -8.61
C ASN A 227 10.67 29.71 -7.29
N GLU A 228 9.93 29.22 -6.29
CA GLU A 228 9.90 29.84 -4.96
C GLU A 228 11.25 29.71 -4.24
N MET A 229 11.91 28.56 -4.34
CA MET A 229 13.24 28.33 -3.80
C MET A 229 14.26 29.34 -4.37
N LYS A 230 14.18 29.68 -5.65
CA LYS A 230 15.03 30.73 -6.24
C LYS A 230 14.79 32.10 -5.62
N ASN A 231 13.53 32.48 -5.39
CA ASN A 231 13.20 33.75 -4.73
C ASN A 231 13.80 33.82 -3.32
N LEU A 232 13.77 32.70 -2.59
CA LEU A 232 14.40 32.59 -1.27
C LEU A 232 15.93 32.71 -1.35
N ILE A 233 16.56 32.12 -2.38
CA ILE A 233 18.01 32.20 -2.58
C ILE A 233 18.48 33.60 -3.01
N ASP A 234 17.73 34.29 -3.87
CA ASP A 234 18.14 35.57 -4.49
C ASP A 234 17.90 36.82 -3.61
N GLY A 235 17.31 36.67 -2.43
CA GLY A 235 17.08 37.79 -1.50
C GLY A 235 16.33 37.48 -0.22
N GLY A 236 16.03 36.20 0.05
CA GLY A 236 15.30 35.75 1.23
C GLY A 236 16.14 34.89 2.20
N PRO A 237 15.49 34.30 3.22
CA PRO A 237 16.12 33.31 4.09
C PRO A 237 16.46 32.03 3.31
N ASN A 238 17.76 31.74 3.24
CA ASN A 238 18.32 30.62 2.49
C ASN A 238 18.76 29.45 3.40
N ASP A 239 18.26 29.35 4.62
CA ASP A 239 18.54 28.19 5.48
C ASP A 239 17.73 26.96 5.04
N VAL A 240 18.23 25.78 5.40
CA VAL A 240 17.69 24.49 4.92
C VAL A 240 16.25 24.28 5.42
N GLU A 241 15.96 24.65 6.66
CA GLU A 241 14.63 24.47 7.27
C GLU A 241 13.58 25.33 6.55
N THR A 242 13.90 26.59 6.26
CA THR A 242 13.00 27.50 5.55
C THR A 242 12.69 27.01 4.14
N VAL A 243 13.68 26.47 3.41
CA VAL A 243 13.46 25.85 2.09
C VAL A 243 12.60 24.59 2.19
N ALA A 244 12.79 23.75 3.22
CA ALA A 244 11.94 22.58 3.45
C ALA A 244 10.48 22.98 3.74
N LYS A 245 10.28 24.02 4.57
CA LYS A 245 8.95 24.56 4.89
C LYS A 245 8.26 25.21 3.68
N SER A 246 9.01 25.85 2.78
CA SER A 246 8.42 26.44 1.58
C SER A 246 7.93 25.38 0.58
N TYR A 247 8.64 24.24 0.45
CA TYR A 247 8.12 23.09 -0.29
C TYR A 247 6.74 22.68 0.21
N PHE A 248 6.64 22.56 1.52
CA PHE A 248 5.42 22.14 2.16
C PHE A 248 4.27 23.13 1.94
N LEU A 249 4.53 24.44 2.01
CA LEU A 249 3.56 25.48 1.68
C LEU A 249 3.09 25.40 0.21
N ILE A 250 4.00 25.23 -0.75
CA ILE A 250 3.65 25.19 -2.17
C ILE A 250 2.90 23.90 -2.54
N HIS A 251 3.35 22.76 -2.00
CA HIS A 251 2.66 21.48 -2.16
C HIS A 251 1.21 21.54 -1.68
N ASN A 252 1.01 22.23 -0.56
CA ASN A 252 -0.28 22.53 0.00
C ASN A 252 -1.12 23.45 -0.91
N LEU A 253 -0.60 24.62 -1.31
CA LEU A 253 -1.32 25.54 -2.19
C LEU A 253 -1.74 24.92 -3.53
N ALA A 254 -0.99 23.92 -4.01
CA ALA A 254 -1.31 23.18 -5.23
C ALA A 254 -2.41 22.12 -5.07
N GLY A 255 -2.92 21.86 -3.86
CA GLY A 255 -3.92 20.83 -3.59
C GLY A 255 -3.41 19.40 -3.82
N ALA A 256 -2.10 19.18 -3.74
CA ALA A 256 -1.44 17.95 -4.19
C ALA A 256 -1.59 16.75 -3.25
N SER A 257 -1.74 16.99 -1.93
CA SER A 257 -2.03 15.96 -0.92
C SER A 257 -2.56 16.59 0.35
N ASN A 258 -3.47 15.88 1.01
CA ASN A 258 -4.03 16.26 2.30
C ASN A 258 -3.21 15.72 3.49
N ASN A 259 -2.21 14.87 3.26
CA ASN A 259 -1.48 14.19 4.35
C ASN A 259 0.02 14.19 4.06
N SER A 260 0.68 15.33 4.25
CA SER A 260 2.13 15.47 4.11
C SER A 260 2.78 15.93 5.41
N ALA A 261 4.05 15.62 5.60
CA ALA A 261 4.80 16.04 6.78
C ALA A 261 6.28 16.30 6.46
N ILE A 262 6.91 17.12 7.31
CA ILE A 262 8.36 17.33 7.35
C ILE A 262 8.90 16.71 8.63
N VAL A 263 9.85 15.80 8.50
CA VAL A 263 10.53 15.12 9.61
C VAL A 263 11.97 15.61 9.71
N ASP A 264 12.38 15.98 10.92
CA ASP A 264 13.77 16.17 11.32
C ASP A 264 14.43 14.82 11.58
N LEU A 265 15.40 14.45 10.75
CA LEU A 265 16.08 13.15 10.76
C LEU A 265 17.38 13.13 11.58
N THR A 266 17.64 14.17 12.40
CA THR A 266 18.84 14.24 13.24
C THR A 266 18.92 13.11 14.27
N ASN A 267 20.13 12.54 14.44
CA ASN A 267 20.39 11.30 15.21
C ASN A 267 19.69 11.23 16.57
N ASP A 268 19.84 12.27 17.38
CA ASP A 268 19.40 12.24 18.79
C ASP A 268 17.88 12.15 18.90
N LYS A 269 17.16 12.89 18.04
CA LYS A 269 15.69 12.90 18.06
C LYS A 269 15.11 11.57 17.58
N ILE A 270 15.67 10.99 16.52
CA ILE A 270 15.20 9.70 16.01
C ILE A 270 15.56 8.54 16.96
N SER A 271 16.72 8.62 17.62
CA SER A 271 17.09 7.63 18.66
C SER A 271 16.12 7.65 19.83
N ASP A 272 15.79 8.83 20.33
CA ASP A 272 14.81 9.00 21.40
C ASP A 272 13.42 8.46 21.01
N LEU A 273 13.00 8.71 19.78
CA LEU A 273 11.76 8.17 19.22
C LEU A 273 11.75 6.65 19.22
N ILE A 274 12.80 6.04 18.66
CA ILE A 274 12.95 4.57 18.60
C ILE A 274 12.89 3.98 20.01
N ASN A 275 13.64 4.54 20.96
CA ASN A 275 13.65 4.09 22.35
C ASN A 275 12.27 4.24 23.02
N ALA A 276 11.52 5.29 22.71
CA ALA A 276 10.18 5.50 23.24
C ALA A 276 9.18 4.45 22.73
N TYR A 277 9.23 4.13 21.43
CA TYR A 277 8.41 3.08 20.84
C TYR A 277 8.83 1.68 21.29
N ASP A 278 10.13 1.45 21.49
CA ASP A 278 10.65 0.19 22.02
C ASP A 278 10.15 -0.08 23.45
N ASN A 279 10.22 0.96 24.30
CA ASN A 279 9.66 0.88 25.65
C ASN A 279 8.14 0.65 25.62
N LEU A 280 7.40 1.35 24.74
CA LEU A 280 5.97 1.09 24.57
C LEU A 280 5.69 -0.35 24.12
N ALA A 281 6.41 -0.86 23.13
CA ALA A 281 6.29 -2.23 22.65
C ALA A 281 6.53 -3.24 23.78
N SER A 282 7.58 -3.02 24.57
CA SER A 282 7.93 -3.86 25.73
C SER A 282 6.82 -3.89 26.77
N LYS A 283 6.18 -2.74 27.05
CA LYS A 283 5.03 -2.66 27.96
C LYS A 283 3.81 -3.39 27.41
N LEU A 284 3.51 -3.24 26.13
CA LEU A 284 2.43 -3.96 25.47
C LEU A 284 2.68 -5.47 25.48
N LEU A 285 3.92 -5.91 25.23
CA LEU A 285 4.32 -7.31 25.25
C LEU A 285 4.18 -7.98 26.62
N SER A 286 4.20 -7.21 27.71
CA SER A 286 3.97 -7.75 29.06
C SER A 286 2.53 -8.24 29.29
N LEU A 287 1.58 -7.78 28.48
CA LEU A 287 0.18 -8.22 28.56
C LEU A 287 0.01 -9.67 28.11
N SER A 288 -1.00 -10.35 28.65
CA SER A 288 -1.43 -11.65 28.12
C SER A 288 -2.02 -11.52 26.71
N GLU A 289 -2.03 -12.61 25.94
CA GLU A 289 -2.64 -12.62 24.60
C GLU A 289 -4.11 -12.16 24.64
N GLN A 290 -4.86 -12.61 25.65
CA GLN A 290 -6.26 -12.23 25.82
C GLN A 290 -6.39 -10.72 26.09
N GLU A 291 -5.53 -10.13 26.91
CA GLU A 291 -5.53 -8.68 27.15
C GLU A 291 -5.12 -7.87 25.93
N LEU A 292 -4.16 -8.35 25.13
CA LEU A 292 -3.82 -7.73 23.86
C LEU A 292 -5.03 -7.69 22.92
N ILE A 293 -5.77 -8.79 22.85
CA ILE A 293 -6.98 -8.90 22.02
C ILE A 293 -8.11 -8.02 22.53
N ASP A 294 -8.38 -8.02 23.84
CA ASP A 294 -9.55 -7.37 24.42
C ASP A 294 -9.31 -5.86 24.62
N LYS A 295 -8.08 -5.47 24.98
CA LYS A 295 -7.75 -4.09 25.36
C LYS A 295 -7.01 -3.34 24.25
N ILE A 296 -6.05 -3.95 23.56
CA ILE A 296 -5.16 -3.24 22.61
C ILE A 296 -5.70 -3.25 21.19
N LEU A 297 -6.13 -4.40 20.68
CA LEU A 297 -6.62 -4.54 19.31
C LEU A 297 -7.79 -3.59 18.97
N PRO A 298 -8.76 -3.32 19.86
CA PRO A 298 -9.79 -2.31 19.61
C PRO A 298 -9.24 -0.89 19.44
N LYS A 299 -8.10 -0.57 20.05
CA LYS A 299 -7.45 0.75 19.89
C LYS A 299 -6.76 0.86 18.54
N ILE A 300 -6.14 -0.22 18.06
CA ILE A 300 -5.64 -0.31 16.68
C ILE A 300 -6.80 -0.11 15.69
N TYR A 301 -7.93 -0.79 15.89
CA TYR A 301 -9.11 -0.63 15.01
C TYR A 301 -9.71 0.78 15.00
N LYS A 302 -9.66 1.48 16.13
CA LYS A 302 -10.12 2.87 16.25
C LYS A 302 -9.12 3.88 15.70
N SER A 303 -7.89 3.46 15.38
CA SER A 303 -6.85 4.35 14.87
C SER A 303 -7.12 4.70 13.41
N GLU A 304 -6.88 5.96 13.07
CA GLU A 304 -7.19 6.52 11.75
C GLU A 304 -6.48 5.75 10.62
N ASP A 305 -7.21 5.53 9.54
CA ASP A 305 -6.73 4.78 8.37
C ASP A 305 -6.23 5.75 7.30
N LEU A 306 -4.90 5.83 7.17
CA LEU A 306 -4.25 6.77 6.27
C LEU A 306 -4.34 6.36 4.78
N ALA A 307 -4.87 5.16 4.46
CA ALA A 307 -5.09 4.70 3.09
C ALA A 307 -6.41 5.18 2.47
N ASN A 308 -7.35 5.60 3.32
CA ASN A 308 -8.64 6.24 3.02
C ASN A 308 -9.48 5.60 1.89
N THR A 309 -9.26 4.32 1.56
CA THR A 309 -10.08 3.60 0.54
C THR A 309 -10.20 2.09 0.82
N PRO A 310 -11.42 1.51 0.79
CA PRO A 310 -11.66 0.08 1.06
C PRO A 310 -11.09 -0.87 -0.01
N ASN A 311 -10.60 -0.33 -1.14
CA ASN A 311 -10.10 -1.11 -2.28
C ASN A 311 -8.58 -1.33 -2.26
N ARG A 312 -7.83 -0.78 -1.28
CA ARG A 312 -6.36 -0.75 -1.31
C ARG A 312 -5.74 -1.41 -0.08
N LYS A 313 -6.00 -2.72 0.06
CA LYS A 313 -5.67 -3.55 1.23
C LYS A 313 -4.22 -3.49 1.75
N PRO A 314 -3.15 -3.46 0.91
CA PRO A 314 -1.77 -3.41 1.44
C PRO A 314 -1.49 -2.14 2.26
N TYR A 315 -2.25 -1.08 2.01
CA TYR A 315 -2.12 0.20 2.72
C TYR A 315 -3.01 0.28 3.97
N LEU A 316 -3.99 -0.62 4.13
CA LEU A 316 -4.86 -0.72 5.33
C LEU A 316 -4.11 -1.20 6.59
N GLU A 317 -2.86 -1.61 6.41
CA GLU A 317 -1.96 -2.11 7.45
C GLU A 317 -1.15 -0.99 8.09
N PHE A 318 -1.23 0.24 7.56
CA PHE A 318 -0.62 1.43 8.14
C PHE A 318 -1.71 2.27 8.82
N ARG A 319 -1.44 2.68 10.06
CA ARG A 319 -2.34 3.54 10.84
C ARG A 319 -1.64 4.83 11.21
N ASP A 320 -2.41 5.86 11.52
CA ASP A 320 -1.86 7.05 12.15
C ASP A 320 -1.31 6.72 13.54
N ALA A 321 -0.02 6.95 13.74
CA ALA A 321 0.66 6.59 14.98
C ALA A 321 0.15 7.43 16.17
N ASN A 322 -0.14 8.71 15.95
CA ASN A 322 -0.61 9.61 17.00
C ASN A 322 -2.04 9.24 17.45
N SER A 323 -2.89 8.85 16.50
CA SER A 323 -4.25 8.33 16.73
C SER A 323 -4.22 7.09 17.63
N PHE A 324 -3.32 6.15 17.34
CA PHE A 324 -3.14 4.96 18.17
C PHE A 324 -2.68 5.30 19.59
N LEU A 325 -1.67 6.16 19.73
CA LEU A 325 -1.16 6.59 21.03
C LEU A 325 -2.25 7.31 21.85
N ASN A 326 -3.01 8.22 21.23
CA ASN A 326 -4.13 8.89 21.88
C ASN A 326 -5.23 7.92 22.31
N ASN A 327 -5.52 6.90 21.50
CA ASN A 327 -6.47 5.85 21.85
C ASN A 327 -6.00 5.01 23.06
N LEU A 328 -4.70 4.82 23.26
CA LEU A 328 -4.15 4.20 24.48
C LEU A 328 -4.24 5.13 25.69
N ILE A 329 -3.82 6.39 25.53
CA ILE A 329 -3.73 7.39 26.60
C ILE A 329 -5.10 7.67 27.22
N ASN A 330 -6.13 7.82 26.38
CA ASN A 330 -7.48 8.21 26.79
C ASN A 330 -8.35 7.03 27.22
N SER A 331 -7.77 5.85 27.40
CA SER A 331 -8.54 4.63 27.63
C SER A 331 -8.66 4.27 29.11
N ASP A 332 -9.87 3.97 29.59
CA ASP A 332 -10.11 3.62 31.00
C ASP A 332 -9.64 2.20 31.37
N ASP A 333 -9.52 1.32 30.37
CA ASP A 333 -9.15 -0.10 30.51
C ASP A 333 -7.65 -0.38 30.32
N ILE A 334 -6.82 0.66 30.16
CA ILE A 334 -5.37 0.59 29.97
C ILE A 334 -4.65 1.07 31.24
N SER A 335 -3.60 0.35 31.64
CA SER A 335 -2.78 0.66 32.81
C SER A 335 -1.97 1.95 32.63
N ASP A 336 -1.67 2.61 33.75
CA ASP A 336 -0.98 3.91 33.75
C ASP A 336 0.46 3.84 33.22
N ASP A 337 1.13 2.70 33.36
CA ASP A 337 2.48 2.50 32.83
C ASP A 337 2.49 2.46 31.30
N ILE A 338 1.52 1.79 30.67
CA ILE A 338 1.31 1.81 29.22
C ILE A 338 0.92 3.21 28.76
N LYS A 339 0.03 3.90 29.49
CA LYS A 339 -0.35 5.29 29.17
C LYS A 339 0.85 6.23 29.21
N GLN A 340 1.73 6.09 30.20
CA GLN A 340 2.91 6.92 30.32
C GLN A 340 3.92 6.62 29.21
N ALA A 341 4.12 5.35 28.85
CA ALA A 341 4.94 4.99 27.70
C ALA A 341 4.37 5.57 26.39
N ALA A 342 3.04 5.52 26.21
CA ALA A 342 2.37 6.09 25.05
C ALA A 342 2.48 7.63 24.99
N LYS A 343 2.36 8.33 26.14
CA LYS A 343 2.60 9.78 26.23
C LYS A 343 4.02 10.15 25.83
N ASN A 344 5.01 9.39 26.32
CA ASN A 344 6.41 9.62 25.95
C ASN A 344 6.64 9.38 24.45
N ALA A 345 6.10 8.30 23.88
CA ALA A 345 6.16 8.06 22.44
C ALA A 345 5.51 9.19 21.63
N LEU A 346 4.35 9.69 22.07
CA LEU A 346 3.65 10.81 21.41
C LEU A 346 4.47 12.09 21.43
N GLU A 347 5.07 12.41 22.58
CA GLU A 347 5.97 13.57 22.73
C GLU A 347 7.16 13.46 21.77
N LYS A 348 7.84 12.30 21.73
CA LYS A 348 8.99 12.09 20.84
C LYS A 348 8.60 12.12 19.37
N THR A 349 7.42 11.61 19.00
CA THR A 349 6.88 11.73 17.64
C THR A 349 6.64 13.19 17.26
N ASN A 350 6.05 13.99 18.15
CA ASN A 350 5.81 15.40 17.84
C ASN A 350 7.11 16.22 17.77
N ASN A 351 8.14 15.86 18.53
CA ASN A 351 9.44 16.55 18.52
C ASN A 351 10.22 16.41 17.21
N ILE A 352 9.93 15.38 16.40
CA ILE A 352 10.57 15.19 15.09
C ILE A 352 9.77 15.85 13.95
N LEU A 353 8.50 16.21 14.17
CA LEU A 353 7.63 16.80 13.15
C LEU A 353 7.78 18.33 13.15
N LEU A 354 8.41 18.87 12.11
CA LEU A 354 8.59 20.33 11.96
C LEU A 354 7.36 21.03 11.39
N SER A 355 6.57 20.28 10.62
CA SER A 355 5.30 20.73 10.07
C SER A 355 4.45 19.51 9.74
N PHE A 356 3.20 19.57 10.16
CA PHE A 356 2.15 18.63 9.82
C PHE A 356 0.92 19.45 9.46
N ASN A 357 0.33 19.21 8.28
CA ASN A 357 -0.84 19.96 7.86
C ASN A 357 -1.73 19.11 6.97
N ASN A 358 -3.03 19.19 7.25
CA ASN A 358 -4.10 18.60 6.48
C ASN A 358 -4.93 19.76 5.93
N LEU A 359 -4.76 20.04 4.64
CA LEU A 359 -5.12 21.33 4.05
C LEU A 359 -6.60 21.44 3.64
N ALA A 360 -7.40 20.41 3.88
CA ALA A 360 -8.84 20.60 3.90
C ALA A 360 -9.17 21.38 5.17
N GLY A 361 -9.92 22.49 5.07
CA GLY A 361 -10.24 23.42 6.17
C GLY A 361 -11.00 22.84 7.38
N GLU A 362 -11.01 21.53 7.53
CA GLU A 362 -11.32 20.81 8.74
C GLU A 362 -10.07 19.97 9.03
N ILE A 363 -9.29 20.36 10.04
CA ILE A 363 -8.34 19.44 10.67
C ILE A 363 -9.16 18.18 10.93
N ASP A 364 -8.91 17.07 10.24
CA ASP A 364 -9.40 15.80 10.72
C ASP A 364 -8.66 15.60 12.05
N PRO A 365 -9.32 15.75 13.21
CA PRO A 365 -8.63 15.70 14.49
C PRO A 365 -8.00 14.33 14.74
N LYS A 366 -8.23 13.33 13.87
CA LYS A 366 -7.78 11.95 14.00
C LYS A 366 -6.50 11.61 13.24
N SER A 367 -6.07 12.41 12.26
CA SER A 367 -4.81 12.21 11.51
C SER A 367 -3.82 13.29 11.93
N GLN A 368 -2.82 12.94 12.75
CA GLN A 368 -1.93 13.91 13.40
C GLN A 368 -0.45 13.51 13.38
N GLY A 369 -0.09 12.34 12.83
CA GLY A 369 1.25 11.80 12.96
C GLY A 369 1.76 11.06 11.72
N PRO A 370 3.01 10.57 11.78
CA PRO A 370 3.52 9.62 10.79
C PRO A 370 2.65 8.35 10.79
N SER A 371 2.67 7.62 9.66
CA SER A 371 2.14 6.27 9.65
C SER A 371 3.02 5.32 10.46
N ILE A 372 2.43 4.25 10.96
CA ILE A 372 3.13 3.11 11.54
C ILE A 372 2.47 1.83 11.03
N PHE A 373 3.30 0.83 10.72
CA PHE A 373 2.81 -0.49 10.37
C PHE A 373 2.18 -1.16 11.60
N MET A 374 0.88 -1.39 11.54
CA MET A 374 0.09 -2.05 12.56
C MET A 374 -0.98 -2.94 11.93
N PRO A 375 -0.55 -4.02 11.24
CA PRO A 375 -1.47 -5.00 10.73
C PRO A 375 -2.13 -5.80 11.83
N ILE A 376 -3.40 -6.13 11.61
CA ILE A 376 -4.19 -6.95 12.53
C ILE A 376 -4.01 -8.46 12.32
N ASN A 377 -3.36 -8.85 11.22
CA ASN A 377 -3.17 -10.22 10.77
C ASN A 377 -1.74 -10.46 10.25
N LEU A 378 -0.73 -9.84 10.88
CA LEU A 378 0.68 -10.09 10.57
C LEU A 378 0.96 -11.61 10.50
N GLY A 379 1.74 -12.05 9.52
CA GLY A 379 2.01 -13.49 9.33
C GLY A 379 0.91 -14.25 8.57
N ASN A 380 -0.29 -13.67 8.47
CA ASN A 380 -1.47 -14.21 7.78
C ASN A 380 -1.94 -13.28 6.66
N PHE A 381 -1.04 -12.47 6.09
CA PHE A 381 -1.36 -11.64 4.93
C PHE A 381 -1.68 -12.51 3.72
N LYS A 382 -2.90 -12.35 3.22
CA LYS A 382 -3.35 -13.01 2.00
C LYS A 382 -3.93 -11.92 1.12
N SER A 383 -3.11 -11.42 0.20
CA SER A 383 -3.50 -10.36 -0.74
C SER A 383 -4.68 -10.85 -1.57
N ASP A 384 -5.80 -10.13 -1.48
CA ASP A 384 -7.01 -10.48 -2.24
C ASP A 384 -6.96 -9.95 -3.68
N LYS A 385 -6.00 -9.08 -4.07
CA LYS A 385 -6.11 -8.30 -5.32
C LYS A 385 -4.81 -7.93 -6.06
N PHE A 386 -3.64 -8.33 -5.57
CA PHE A 386 -2.38 -8.08 -6.29
C PHE A 386 -1.62 -9.38 -6.51
N PRO A 387 -1.02 -9.59 -7.70
CA PRO A 387 -0.11 -10.72 -7.91
C PRO A 387 1.00 -10.61 -6.88
N ILE A 388 0.99 -11.56 -5.95
CA ILE A 388 1.99 -11.68 -4.91
C ILE A 388 3.27 -12.18 -5.61
N PRO A 389 4.39 -11.43 -5.60
CA PRO A 389 5.66 -11.96 -6.10
C PRO A 389 5.96 -13.30 -5.40
N LYS A 390 6.53 -14.29 -6.11
CA LYS A 390 6.77 -15.64 -5.57
C LYS A 390 7.59 -15.68 -4.26
N ASP A 391 8.27 -14.59 -3.93
CA ASP A 391 9.15 -14.43 -2.77
C ASP A 391 8.51 -13.62 -1.63
N PHE A 392 7.18 -13.50 -1.61
CA PHE A 392 6.46 -12.73 -0.60
C PHE A 392 6.51 -13.40 0.78
N GLU A 393 7.32 -12.83 1.66
CA GLU A 393 7.41 -13.22 3.07
C GLU A 393 6.12 -12.85 3.82
N LYS A 394 5.76 -13.67 4.81
CA LYS A 394 4.49 -13.56 5.57
C LYS A 394 4.32 -12.24 6.33
N ASP A 395 5.37 -11.44 6.44
CA ASP A 395 5.46 -10.15 7.12
C ASP A 395 5.68 -8.97 6.17
N LEU A 396 5.60 -9.16 4.84
CA LEU A 396 5.95 -8.14 3.82
C LEU A 396 7.42 -7.68 3.89
N GLY A 397 8.31 -8.44 4.52
CA GLY A 397 9.69 -8.03 4.79
C GLY A 397 9.79 -6.97 5.89
N TYR A 398 8.74 -6.76 6.70
CA TYR A 398 8.72 -5.80 7.80
C TYR A 398 9.84 -6.06 8.82
N SER A 399 10.09 -7.33 9.16
CA SER A 399 11.17 -7.74 10.10
C SER A 399 12.56 -7.28 9.66
N LYS A 400 12.74 -6.95 8.37
CA LYS A 400 14.01 -6.44 7.82
C LYS A 400 14.17 -4.93 7.95
N THR A 401 13.11 -4.20 8.30
CA THR A 401 13.18 -2.74 8.50
C THR A 401 14.01 -2.40 9.74
N GLU A 402 14.68 -1.25 9.72
CA GLU A 402 15.45 -0.81 10.89
C GLU A 402 14.57 -0.57 12.12
N PHE A 403 13.33 -0.08 11.95
CA PHE A 403 12.40 0.08 13.07
C PHE A 403 12.05 -1.25 13.73
N ALA A 404 11.77 -2.30 12.94
CA ALA A 404 11.51 -3.64 13.47
C ALA A 404 12.73 -4.26 14.16
N LYS A 405 13.96 -4.00 13.67
CA LYS A 405 15.20 -4.51 14.29
C LYS A 405 15.56 -3.78 15.59
N LEU A 406 15.25 -2.49 15.66
CA LEU A 406 15.66 -1.61 16.76
C LEU A 406 14.60 -1.50 17.86
N THR A 407 13.44 -2.11 17.67
CA THR A 407 12.35 -2.11 18.64
C THR A 407 11.74 -3.50 18.79
N HIS A 408 11.07 -3.77 19.90
CA HIS A 408 10.26 -4.98 20.09
C HIS A 408 8.90 -4.89 19.35
N TRP A 409 8.75 -4.00 18.36
CA TRP A 409 7.47 -3.78 17.69
C TRP A 409 7.02 -4.97 16.84
N ASP A 410 7.95 -5.61 16.12
CA ASP A 410 7.63 -6.82 15.33
C ASP A 410 7.17 -7.99 16.21
N GLU A 411 7.80 -8.16 17.38
CA GLU A 411 7.38 -9.14 18.38
C GLU A 411 5.98 -8.83 18.93
N PHE A 412 5.71 -7.55 19.23
CA PHE A 412 4.39 -7.09 19.65
C PHE A 412 3.33 -7.39 18.58
N LEU A 413 3.58 -7.01 17.32
CA LEU A 413 2.67 -7.25 16.21
C LEU A 413 2.44 -8.74 15.98
N THR A 414 3.48 -9.56 16.10
CA THR A 414 3.37 -11.01 16.00
C THR A 414 2.49 -11.59 17.10
N LYS A 415 2.65 -11.11 18.35
CA LYS A 415 1.88 -11.59 19.50
C LYS A 415 0.41 -11.17 19.46
N ILE A 416 0.10 -9.96 18.98
CA ILE A 416 -1.29 -9.48 18.84
C ILE A 416 -1.97 -9.97 17.56
N SER A 417 -1.19 -10.47 16.59
CA SER A 417 -1.71 -10.93 15.30
C SER A 417 -2.79 -11.99 15.47
N GLN A 418 -3.92 -11.78 14.81
CA GLN A 418 -4.99 -12.77 14.81
C GLN A 418 -4.95 -13.60 13.54
N LYS A 419 -5.09 -14.92 13.70
CA LYS A 419 -5.60 -15.76 12.61
C LYS A 419 -6.94 -15.18 12.15
N THR A 420 -7.13 -15.12 10.84
CA THR A 420 -8.43 -14.72 10.27
C THR A 420 -9.54 -15.64 10.80
N LEU A 421 -10.79 -15.16 10.85
CA LEU A 421 -11.93 -15.99 11.28
C LEU A 421 -12.05 -17.28 10.46
N VAL A 422 -11.72 -17.21 9.16
CA VAL A 422 -11.64 -18.38 8.28
C VAL A 422 -10.54 -19.33 8.74
N GLU A 423 -9.34 -18.85 9.03
CA GLU A 423 -8.24 -19.69 9.51
C GLU A 423 -8.54 -20.31 10.88
N LYS A 424 -9.11 -19.55 11.81
CA LYS A 424 -9.57 -20.06 13.11
C LYS A 424 -10.58 -21.20 12.90
N PHE A 425 -11.52 -21.03 11.96
CA PHE A 425 -12.50 -22.04 11.61
C PHE A 425 -11.87 -23.28 10.93
N LEU A 426 -11.03 -23.10 9.91
CA LEU A 426 -10.35 -24.19 9.20
C LEU A 426 -9.40 -24.97 10.12
N THR A 427 -8.68 -24.27 11.00
CA THR A 427 -7.83 -24.91 12.02
C THR A 427 -8.67 -25.72 13.01
N LYS A 428 -9.83 -25.20 13.46
CA LYS A 428 -10.78 -25.95 14.30
C LYS A 428 -11.32 -27.21 13.62
N LEU A 429 -11.40 -27.23 12.29
CA LEU A 429 -11.74 -28.41 11.50
C LEU A 429 -10.57 -29.42 11.35
N GLY A 430 -9.42 -29.16 11.99
CA GLY A 430 -8.25 -30.03 11.95
C GLY A 430 -7.37 -29.85 10.72
N LEU A 431 -7.59 -28.81 9.91
CA LEU A 431 -6.76 -28.52 8.74
C LEU A 431 -5.44 -27.89 9.19
N ASN A 432 -4.32 -28.43 8.70
CA ASN A 432 -3.01 -27.87 8.99
C ASN A 432 -2.77 -26.56 8.21
N GLN A 433 -1.86 -25.72 8.71
CA GLN A 433 -1.58 -24.41 8.12
C GLN A 433 -1.11 -24.50 6.65
N LYS A 434 -0.33 -25.53 6.29
CA LYS A 434 0.14 -25.75 4.91
C LYS A 434 -1.02 -25.95 3.94
N PHE A 435 -2.04 -26.71 4.32
CA PHE A 435 -3.24 -26.92 3.52
C PHE A 435 -4.06 -25.64 3.37
N ILE A 436 -4.21 -24.88 4.47
CA ILE A 436 -4.89 -23.59 4.44
C ILE A 436 -4.14 -22.63 3.51
N ASP A 437 -2.82 -22.51 3.63
CA ASP A 437 -2.00 -21.66 2.78
C ASP A 437 -2.10 -22.05 1.29
N ASN A 438 -2.12 -23.36 0.98
CA ASN A 438 -2.35 -23.86 -0.39
C ASN A 438 -3.73 -23.47 -0.95
N LEU A 439 -4.79 -23.50 -0.13
CA LEU A 439 -6.14 -23.09 -0.56
C LEU A 439 -6.18 -21.61 -0.94
N TYR A 440 -5.49 -20.76 -0.18
CA TYR A 440 -5.39 -19.34 -0.51
C TYR A 440 -4.48 -19.07 -1.71
N ALA A 441 -3.38 -19.81 -1.86
CA ALA A 441 -2.54 -19.72 -3.06
C ALA A 441 -3.33 -20.07 -4.33
N LEU A 442 -4.14 -21.14 -4.27
CA LEU A 442 -5.04 -21.52 -5.38
C LEU A 442 -6.08 -20.44 -5.70
N LYS A 443 -6.63 -19.77 -4.68
CA LYS A 443 -7.53 -18.62 -4.87
C LYS A 443 -6.80 -17.47 -5.54
N ASN A 444 -5.62 -17.12 -5.05
CA ASN A 444 -4.85 -15.96 -5.51
C ASN A 444 -4.31 -16.12 -6.93
N ASP A 445 -3.81 -17.31 -7.29
CA ASP A 445 -3.37 -17.61 -8.66
C ASP A 445 -4.51 -17.55 -9.68
N ALA A 446 -5.76 -17.68 -9.22
CA ALA A 446 -6.93 -17.64 -10.08
C ALA A 446 -7.51 -16.21 -10.24
N ASN A 447 -7.15 -15.24 -9.41
CA ASN A 447 -7.95 -14.03 -9.10
C ASN A 447 -8.36 -13.12 -10.28
N GLU A 448 -7.59 -13.00 -11.36
CA GLU A 448 -8.01 -12.09 -12.46
C GLU A 448 -9.12 -12.69 -13.35
N LYS A 449 -9.11 -14.02 -13.51
CA LYS A 449 -10.16 -14.78 -14.22
C LYS A 449 -11.22 -15.33 -13.25
N TYR A 450 -10.85 -15.54 -11.99
CA TYR A 450 -11.72 -16.10 -10.97
C TYR A 450 -12.85 -15.16 -10.60
N ASP A 451 -12.54 -13.91 -10.22
CA ASP A 451 -13.57 -12.96 -9.78
C ASP A 451 -14.57 -12.60 -10.87
N SER A 452 -14.14 -12.60 -12.14
CA SER A 452 -14.96 -12.23 -13.30
C SER A 452 -15.72 -13.41 -13.92
N TYR A 453 -15.15 -14.62 -13.96
CA TYR A 453 -15.73 -15.75 -14.69
C TYR A 453 -15.88 -17.04 -13.89
N VAL A 454 -15.17 -17.24 -12.78
CA VAL A 454 -15.19 -18.53 -12.05
C VAL A 454 -15.99 -18.42 -10.75
N LYS A 455 -15.95 -17.30 -10.03
CA LYS A 455 -16.59 -17.10 -8.73
C LYS A 455 -18.10 -17.42 -8.73
N PRO A 456 -18.91 -16.96 -9.72
CA PRO A 456 -20.31 -17.36 -9.82
C PRO A 456 -20.48 -18.88 -9.98
N TRP A 457 -19.62 -19.51 -10.77
CA TRP A 457 -19.64 -20.96 -11.01
C TRP A 457 -19.09 -21.75 -9.83
N ALA A 458 -18.09 -21.25 -9.10
CA ALA A 458 -17.49 -21.91 -7.95
C ALA A 458 -18.51 -22.01 -6.80
N SER A 459 -19.30 -20.94 -6.57
CA SER A 459 -20.39 -20.98 -5.59
C SER A 459 -21.51 -21.96 -5.99
N LEU A 460 -21.86 -22.00 -7.28
CA LEU A 460 -22.84 -22.94 -7.83
C LEU A 460 -22.35 -24.40 -7.75
N ILE A 461 -21.11 -24.66 -8.15
CA ILE A 461 -20.44 -25.96 -8.07
C ILE A 461 -20.31 -26.42 -6.62
N SER A 462 -19.95 -25.50 -5.71
CA SER A 462 -19.90 -25.74 -4.27
C SER A 462 -21.23 -26.24 -3.73
N TRP A 463 -22.33 -25.55 -4.09
CA TRP A 463 -23.69 -25.95 -3.73
C TRP A 463 -24.06 -27.31 -4.36
N PHE A 464 -23.80 -27.49 -5.66
CA PHE A 464 -24.10 -28.73 -6.38
C PHE A 464 -23.39 -29.94 -5.77
N ASN A 465 -22.09 -29.82 -5.46
CA ASN A 465 -21.34 -30.87 -4.80
C ASN A 465 -21.90 -31.19 -3.42
N ALA A 466 -22.23 -30.16 -2.64
CA ALA A 466 -22.79 -30.34 -1.31
C ALA A 466 -24.13 -31.08 -1.36
N VAL A 467 -25.02 -30.72 -2.30
CA VAL A 467 -26.32 -31.40 -2.49
C VAL A 467 -26.13 -32.83 -3.00
N ASN A 468 -25.21 -33.08 -3.93
CA ASN A 468 -24.92 -34.44 -4.41
C ASN A 468 -24.41 -35.36 -3.29
N LYS A 469 -23.77 -34.79 -2.25
CA LYS A 469 -23.30 -35.57 -1.09
C LYS A 469 -24.45 -36.22 -0.31
N ILE A 470 -25.69 -35.72 -0.45
CA ILE A 470 -26.90 -36.33 0.14
C ILE A 470 -27.12 -37.75 -0.41
N GLY A 471 -26.95 -37.91 -1.73
CA GLY A 471 -27.26 -39.17 -2.43
C GLY A 471 -26.04 -40.00 -2.84
N SER A 472 -24.83 -39.45 -2.79
CA SER A 472 -23.64 -40.10 -3.32
C SER A 472 -22.34 -39.74 -2.60
N ASN A 473 -21.51 -40.76 -2.36
CA ASN A 473 -20.14 -40.60 -1.88
C ASN A 473 -19.12 -40.33 -2.99
N LYS A 474 -19.52 -40.41 -4.27
CA LYS A 474 -18.65 -40.10 -5.40
C LYS A 474 -18.65 -38.60 -5.67
N ILE A 475 -17.46 -38.04 -5.91
CA ILE A 475 -17.32 -36.64 -6.33
C ILE A 475 -18.04 -36.47 -7.67
N PRO A 476 -19.02 -35.56 -7.77
CA PRO A 476 -19.75 -35.37 -9.02
C PRO A 476 -18.88 -34.62 -10.04
N SER A 477 -19.10 -34.88 -11.33
CA SER A 477 -18.68 -33.99 -12.41
C SER A 477 -19.71 -32.88 -12.59
N PHE A 478 -19.29 -31.68 -12.98
CA PHE A 478 -20.19 -30.56 -13.28
C PHE A 478 -19.95 -30.08 -14.71
N LEU A 479 -20.98 -30.18 -15.57
CA LEU A 479 -20.85 -29.95 -17.01
C LEU A 479 -19.69 -30.77 -17.61
N PHE A 480 -18.72 -30.11 -18.24
CA PHE A 480 -17.51 -30.71 -18.83
C PHE A 480 -16.34 -30.81 -17.84
N LEU A 481 -16.51 -30.38 -16.59
CA LEU A 481 -15.43 -30.40 -15.61
C LEU A 481 -15.28 -31.80 -14.99
N PRO A 482 -14.05 -32.34 -14.96
CA PRO A 482 -13.79 -33.63 -14.32
C PRO A 482 -13.92 -33.50 -12.79
N PRO A 483 -14.21 -34.61 -12.08
CA PRO A 483 -14.52 -34.60 -10.64
C PRO A 483 -13.52 -33.85 -9.75
N TYR A 484 -12.22 -33.99 -10.00
CA TYR A 484 -11.20 -33.32 -9.17
C TYR A 484 -11.23 -31.79 -9.33
N ILE A 485 -11.51 -31.26 -10.52
CA ILE A 485 -11.66 -29.82 -10.76
C ILE A 485 -12.96 -29.34 -10.12
N THR A 486 -14.03 -30.10 -10.27
CA THR A 486 -15.33 -29.82 -9.66
C THR A 486 -15.23 -29.76 -8.13
N LEU A 487 -14.48 -30.66 -7.49
CA LEU A 487 -14.23 -30.61 -6.06
C LEU A 487 -13.40 -29.39 -5.65
N ALA A 488 -12.31 -29.09 -6.38
CA ALA A 488 -11.46 -27.94 -6.07
C ALA A 488 -12.25 -26.62 -6.15
N LEU A 489 -13.05 -26.44 -7.19
CA LEU A 489 -13.93 -25.28 -7.34
C LEU A 489 -15.03 -25.24 -6.28
N GLY A 490 -15.57 -26.40 -5.88
CA GLY A 490 -16.55 -26.48 -4.80
C GLY A 490 -15.98 -26.10 -3.43
N LEU A 491 -14.75 -26.50 -3.14
CA LEU A 491 -14.02 -26.05 -1.94
C LEU A 491 -13.75 -24.54 -2.01
N ALA A 492 -13.25 -24.04 -3.13
CA ALA A 492 -12.97 -22.62 -3.32
C ALA A 492 -14.24 -21.76 -3.15
N GLY A 493 -15.35 -22.14 -3.78
CA GLY A 493 -16.62 -21.42 -3.65
C GLY A 493 -17.19 -21.45 -2.23
N SER A 494 -16.98 -22.53 -1.48
CA SER A 494 -17.39 -22.61 -0.07
C SER A 494 -16.60 -21.63 0.79
N ILE A 495 -15.27 -21.61 0.62
CA ILE A 495 -14.36 -20.72 1.36
C ILE A 495 -14.64 -19.26 1.03
N ASP A 496 -14.86 -18.95 -0.25
CA ASP A 496 -15.14 -17.59 -0.70
C ASP A 496 -16.46 -17.06 -0.11
N GLN A 497 -17.51 -17.88 -0.10
CA GLN A 497 -18.77 -17.53 0.56
C GLN A 497 -18.58 -17.32 2.07
N ILE A 498 -17.83 -18.18 2.77
CA ILE A 498 -17.54 -17.99 4.21
C ILE A 498 -16.82 -16.66 4.42
N TYR A 499 -15.78 -16.40 3.62
CA TYR A 499 -14.95 -15.20 3.72
C TYR A 499 -15.75 -13.91 3.49
N ASP A 500 -16.53 -13.84 2.41
CA ASP A 500 -17.34 -12.67 2.07
C ASP A 500 -18.36 -12.35 3.16
N ASN A 501 -18.98 -13.38 3.75
CA ASN A 501 -19.95 -13.21 4.82
C ASN A 501 -19.29 -12.79 6.15
N LEU A 502 -18.13 -13.34 6.50
CA LEU A 502 -17.38 -12.91 7.68
C LEU A 502 -16.94 -11.45 7.56
N LYS A 503 -16.44 -11.05 6.40
CA LYS A 503 -16.05 -9.66 6.13
C LYS A 503 -17.25 -8.72 6.25
N THR A 504 -18.39 -9.10 5.67
CA THR A 504 -19.64 -8.34 5.76
C THR A 504 -20.12 -8.24 7.21
N GLY A 505 -20.08 -9.34 7.97
CA GLY A 505 -20.46 -9.35 9.38
C GLY A 505 -19.55 -8.47 10.24
N GLN A 506 -18.24 -8.54 10.03
CA GLN A 506 -17.27 -7.71 10.74
C GLN A 506 -17.52 -6.23 10.46
N TYR A 507 -17.72 -5.85 9.19
CA TYR A 507 -18.09 -4.49 8.81
C TYR A 507 -19.37 -4.00 9.51
N ILE A 508 -20.41 -4.83 9.61
CA ILE A 508 -21.66 -4.47 10.29
C ILE A 508 -21.46 -4.29 11.81
N LEU A 509 -20.63 -5.14 12.42
CA LEU A 509 -20.35 -5.07 13.85
C LEU A 509 -19.54 -3.83 14.20
N THR A 510 -18.53 -3.48 13.39
CA THR A 510 -17.59 -2.38 13.66
C THR A 510 -18.13 -1.00 13.31
N ASN A 511 -19.09 -0.89 12.38
CA ASN A 511 -19.67 0.40 11.99
C ASN A 511 -21.00 0.67 12.69
N ASP A 512 -21.35 1.94 12.85
CA ASP A 512 -22.60 2.35 13.51
C ASP A 512 -23.79 2.28 12.54
N ILE A 513 -24.17 1.05 12.18
CA ILE A 513 -25.28 0.78 11.27
C ILE A 513 -26.59 0.72 12.06
N LYS A 514 -27.57 1.53 11.68
CA LYS A 514 -28.93 1.44 12.23
C LYS A 514 -29.54 0.08 11.92
N ASP A 515 -30.16 -0.56 12.91
CA ASP A 515 -30.80 -1.88 12.80
C ASP A 515 -29.84 -3.04 12.48
N LYS A 516 -28.65 -3.08 13.12
CA LYS A 516 -27.61 -4.13 12.94
C LYS A 516 -28.16 -5.56 12.91
N SER A 517 -29.12 -5.89 13.77
CA SER A 517 -29.73 -7.22 13.87
C SER A 517 -30.39 -7.67 12.56
N LYS A 518 -30.99 -6.74 11.80
CA LYS A 518 -31.62 -7.00 10.50
C LYS A 518 -30.62 -7.43 9.43
N TYR A 519 -29.40 -6.91 9.50
CA TYR A 519 -28.33 -7.25 8.55
C TYR A 519 -27.48 -8.45 9.00
N LEU A 520 -27.36 -8.68 10.31
CA LEU A 520 -26.63 -9.82 10.86
C LEU A 520 -27.34 -11.17 10.63
N GLY A 521 -28.68 -11.19 10.60
CA GLY A 521 -29.45 -12.40 10.33
C GLY A 521 -29.09 -13.05 8.98
N PRO A 522 -29.24 -12.34 7.84
CA PRO A 522 -28.84 -12.83 6.52
C PRO A 522 -27.38 -13.26 6.43
N VAL A 523 -26.46 -12.53 7.09
CA VAL A 523 -25.04 -12.88 7.15
C VAL A 523 -24.83 -14.20 7.90
N GLY A 524 -25.53 -14.41 9.02
CA GLY A 524 -25.47 -15.64 9.81
C GLY A 524 -25.93 -16.88 9.02
N PHE A 525 -27.05 -16.78 8.30
CA PHE A 525 -27.53 -17.87 7.43
C PHE A 525 -26.60 -18.14 6.26
N SER A 526 -26.08 -17.09 5.62
CA SER A 526 -25.14 -17.22 4.48
C SER A 526 -23.80 -17.81 4.91
N LEU A 527 -23.33 -17.47 6.12
CA LEU A 527 -22.15 -18.07 6.75
C LEU A 527 -22.38 -19.54 7.07
N ALA A 528 -23.52 -19.88 7.68
CA ALA A 528 -23.90 -21.27 7.94
C ALA A 528 -23.95 -22.09 6.65
N GLN A 529 -24.47 -21.52 5.57
CA GLN A 529 -24.53 -22.19 4.28
C GLN A 529 -23.14 -22.41 3.67
N GLY A 530 -22.25 -21.42 3.77
CA GLY A 530 -20.84 -21.58 3.35
C GLY A 530 -20.13 -22.69 4.13
N ILE A 531 -20.38 -22.78 5.45
CA ILE A 531 -19.83 -23.81 6.33
C ILE A 531 -20.34 -25.21 5.94
N THR A 532 -21.65 -25.37 5.76
CA THR A 532 -22.23 -26.67 5.41
C THR A 532 -21.79 -27.11 4.02
N LYS A 533 -21.65 -26.18 3.06
CA LYS A 533 -21.03 -26.44 1.75
C LYS A 533 -19.61 -26.95 1.90
N LEU A 534 -18.79 -26.30 2.74
CA LEU A 534 -17.41 -26.70 2.94
C LEU A 534 -17.32 -28.10 3.55
N ILE A 535 -18.10 -28.39 4.60
CA ILE A 535 -18.10 -29.71 5.26
C ILE A 535 -18.52 -30.81 4.28
N ALA A 536 -19.57 -30.57 3.49
CA ALA A 536 -20.03 -31.53 2.48
C ALA A 536 -18.96 -31.77 1.39
N ASN A 537 -18.30 -30.72 0.89
CA ASN A 537 -17.23 -30.84 -0.09
C ASN A 537 -15.99 -31.54 0.49
N LEU A 538 -15.54 -31.18 1.69
CA LEU A 538 -14.40 -31.83 2.35
C LEU A 538 -14.65 -33.31 2.65
N SER A 539 -15.90 -33.70 2.89
CA SER A 539 -16.26 -35.10 3.14
C SER A 539 -16.04 -36.05 1.95
N TYR A 540 -15.71 -35.52 0.76
CA TYR A 540 -15.26 -36.33 -0.37
C TYR A 540 -13.78 -36.75 -0.27
N VAL A 541 -12.96 -35.98 0.45
CA VAL A 541 -11.51 -36.20 0.55
C VAL A 541 -11.05 -36.53 1.97
N LEU A 542 -11.86 -36.21 2.98
CA LEU A 542 -11.56 -36.46 4.39
C LEU A 542 -12.49 -37.56 4.93
N PRO A 543 -12.00 -38.80 5.12
CA PRO A 543 -12.83 -39.93 5.55
C PRO A 543 -13.57 -39.69 6.87
N PHE A 544 -12.97 -38.95 7.80
CA PHE A 544 -13.57 -38.64 9.10
C PHE A 544 -14.79 -37.70 9.01
N LEU A 545 -14.94 -36.95 7.91
CA LEU A 545 -16.11 -36.11 7.65
C LEU A 545 -17.22 -36.83 6.88
N ALA A 546 -16.97 -38.05 6.40
CA ALA A 546 -17.97 -38.82 5.65
C ALA A 546 -19.31 -39.00 6.41
N PRO A 547 -19.35 -39.26 7.73
CA PRO A 547 -20.61 -39.43 8.46
C PRO A 547 -21.48 -38.16 8.52
N VAL A 548 -20.86 -36.98 8.45
CA VAL A 548 -21.55 -35.68 8.54
C VAL A 548 -21.74 -35.01 7.19
N GLY A 549 -21.12 -35.54 6.12
CA GLY A 549 -21.16 -34.97 4.78
C GLY A 549 -22.57 -34.89 4.19
N ALA A 550 -23.36 -35.96 4.33
CA ALA A 550 -24.75 -35.99 3.84
C ALA A 550 -25.65 -35.01 4.61
N THR A 551 -25.49 -34.92 5.93
CA THR A 551 -26.20 -33.95 6.78
C THR A 551 -25.84 -32.51 6.41
N ALA A 552 -24.56 -32.23 6.18
CA ALA A 552 -24.11 -30.92 5.72
C ALA A 552 -24.64 -30.59 4.31
N GLY A 553 -24.74 -31.59 3.43
CA GLY A 553 -25.40 -31.45 2.13
C GLY A 553 -26.87 -31.07 2.25
N LEU A 554 -27.61 -31.76 3.13
CA LEU A 554 -29.02 -31.48 3.41
C LEU A 554 -29.21 -30.08 4.01
N LEU A 555 -28.39 -29.68 4.97
CA LEU A 555 -28.46 -28.33 5.56
C LEU A 555 -28.14 -27.25 4.53
N THR A 556 -27.16 -27.49 3.64
CA THR A 556 -26.86 -26.57 2.53
C THR A 556 -28.08 -26.32 1.63
N PHE A 557 -28.86 -27.37 1.39
CA PHE A 557 -30.10 -27.31 0.61
C PHE A 557 -31.22 -26.55 1.36
N LEU A 558 -31.37 -26.79 2.67
CA LEU A 558 -32.47 -26.26 3.48
C LEU A 558 -32.25 -24.81 3.97
N LEU A 559 -31.01 -24.38 4.20
CA LEU A 559 -30.69 -23.08 4.82
C LEU A 559 -31.29 -21.86 4.11
N PRO A 560 -31.33 -21.76 2.76
CA PRO A 560 -32.01 -20.65 2.08
C PRO A 560 -33.50 -20.56 2.42
N TRP A 561 -34.18 -21.70 2.52
CA TRP A 561 -35.59 -21.77 2.88
C TRP A 561 -35.79 -21.35 4.33
N ILE A 562 -34.96 -21.84 5.25
CA ILE A 562 -35.00 -21.46 6.67
C ILE A 562 -34.80 -19.94 6.82
N GLN A 563 -33.87 -19.35 6.06
CA GLN A 563 -33.65 -17.91 6.04
C GLN A 563 -34.87 -17.15 5.53
N ASP A 564 -35.50 -17.61 4.44
CA ASP A 564 -36.73 -17.01 3.92
C ASP A 564 -37.85 -17.04 4.97
N PHE A 565 -38.07 -18.19 5.62
CA PHE A 565 -39.05 -18.33 6.70
C PHE A 565 -38.74 -17.39 7.87
N TYR A 566 -37.48 -17.29 8.28
CA TYR A 566 -37.05 -16.38 9.32
C TYR A 566 -37.31 -14.92 8.94
N ASN A 567 -37.01 -14.52 7.70
CA ASN A 567 -37.25 -13.16 7.22
C ASN A 567 -38.75 -12.81 7.16
N VAL A 568 -39.58 -13.75 6.67
CA VAL A 568 -41.05 -13.59 6.68
C VAL A 568 -41.57 -13.45 8.11
N TYR A 569 -41.07 -14.26 9.04
CA TYR A 569 -41.43 -14.18 10.45
C TYR A 569 -41.01 -12.85 11.10
N GLN A 570 -39.79 -12.35 10.84
CA GLN A 570 -39.34 -11.05 11.37
C GLN A 570 -40.17 -9.90 10.80
N ASN A 571 -40.46 -9.92 9.50
CA ASN A 571 -41.33 -8.92 8.87
C ASN A 571 -42.74 -8.97 9.47
N TYR A 572 -43.30 -10.17 9.68
CA TYR A 572 -44.58 -10.33 10.37
C TYR A 572 -44.54 -9.74 11.78
N LYS A 573 -43.48 -10.04 12.56
CA LYS A 573 -43.32 -9.52 13.92
C LYS A 573 -43.21 -7.99 13.92
N GLU A 574 -42.41 -7.39 13.04
CA GLU A 574 -42.31 -5.94 12.90
C GLU A 574 -43.63 -5.28 12.51
N VAL A 575 -44.41 -5.91 11.61
CA VAL A 575 -45.74 -5.41 11.21
C VAL A 575 -46.73 -5.54 12.38
N LYS A 576 -46.74 -6.67 13.07
CA LYS A 576 -47.59 -6.91 14.26
C LYS A 576 -47.27 -5.95 15.40
N ASP A 577 -45.99 -5.68 15.64
CA ASP A 577 -45.54 -4.82 16.73
C ASP A 577 -45.76 -3.32 16.41
N LYS A 578 -45.90 -2.94 15.12
CA LYS A 578 -46.15 -1.55 14.68
C LYS A 578 -47.60 -1.25 14.30
N PHE A 579 -48.40 -2.25 13.93
CA PHE A 579 -49.80 -2.09 13.58
C PHE A 579 -50.69 -2.88 14.53
N VAL A 580 -51.57 -2.17 15.25
CA VAL A 580 -52.70 -2.74 15.98
C VAL A 580 -53.76 -3.19 14.97
N TYR A 581 -53.51 -4.28 14.25
CA TYR A 581 -54.53 -4.94 13.43
C TYR A 581 -54.46 -6.45 13.64
N ASN A 582 -55.57 -6.99 14.18
CA ASN A 582 -55.67 -8.34 14.73
C ASN A 582 -55.86 -9.47 13.72
N ASP A 583 -55.95 -9.23 12.40
CA ASP A 583 -56.59 -10.21 11.50
C ASP A 583 -55.77 -10.70 10.29
N LEU A 584 -54.46 -10.49 10.22
CA LEU A 584 -53.62 -11.18 9.21
C LEU A 584 -52.90 -12.38 9.83
N SER A 585 -53.34 -13.59 9.46
CA SER A 585 -52.72 -14.82 9.96
C SER A 585 -51.37 -15.08 9.28
N LEU A 586 -50.43 -15.68 10.01
CA LEU A 586 -49.09 -16.05 9.50
C LEU A 586 -49.17 -16.94 8.24
N LYS A 587 -50.27 -17.69 8.11
CA LYS A 587 -50.58 -18.55 6.97
C LYS A 587 -50.86 -17.75 5.69
N ASP A 588 -51.53 -16.60 5.80
CA ASP A 588 -51.93 -15.80 4.64
C ASP A 588 -50.74 -15.06 4.02
N LEU A 589 -49.84 -14.53 4.86
CA LEU A 589 -48.58 -13.92 4.40
C LEU A 589 -47.62 -14.97 3.80
N PHE A 590 -47.55 -16.15 4.39
CA PHE A 590 -46.75 -17.25 3.87
C PHE A 590 -47.24 -17.73 2.50
N LEU A 591 -48.55 -17.91 2.33
CA LEU A 591 -49.14 -18.30 1.04
C LEU A 591 -48.94 -17.24 -0.04
N LEU A 592 -49.02 -15.95 0.31
CA LEU A 592 -48.80 -14.85 -0.62
C LEU A 592 -47.36 -14.83 -1.15
N GLU A 593 -46.38 -15.06 -0.28
CA GLU A 593 -44.97 -14.99 -0.66
C GLU A 593 -44.49 -16.27 -1.36
N LEU A 594 -45.02 -17.43 -0.98
CA LEU A 594 -44.84 -18.68 -1.71
C LEU A 594 -45.41 -18.58 -3.13
N TYR A 595 -46.61 -17.99 -3.28
CA TYR A 595 -47.25 -17.77 -4.58
C TYR A 595 -46.42 -16.88 -5.50
N LYS A 596 -45.86 -15.77 -5.00
CA LYS A 596 -44.95 -14.89 -5.77
C LYS A 596 -43.68 -15.60 -6.24
N LYS A 597 -43.07 -16.43 -5.39
CA LYS A 597 -41.84 -17.17 -5.76
C LYS A 597 -42.11 -18.27 -6.79
N ILE A 598 -43.25 -18.96 -6.70
CA ILE A 598 -43.66 -19.94 -7.72
C ILE A 598 -43.89 -19.25 -9.07
N LEU A 599 -44.53 -18.07 -9.09
CA LEU A 599 -44.71 -17.27 -10.30
C LEU A 599 -43.38 -16.79 -10.92
N ASN A 600 -42.41 -16.40 -10.09
CA ASN A 600 -41.09 -15.95 -10.57
C ASN A 600 -40.16 -17.09 -11.00
N ALA A 601 -40.42 -18.34 -10.57
CA ALA A 601 -39.66 -19.51 -11.02
C ALA A 601 -40.28 -20.18 -12.27
N ALA A 602 -41.51 -19.79 -12.63
CA ALA A 602 -42.23 -20.26 -13.82
C ALA A 602 -42.08 -19.33 -15.04
N ASN A 603 -41.46 -18.15 -14.86
CA ASN A 603 -40.94 -17.27 -15.91
C ASN A 603 -39.42 -17.38 -15.95
#